data_AF-A0A3N3ZS87-F1
#
_entry.id   AF-A0A3N3ZS87-F1
#
_cell.length_a   1.000
_cell.length_b   1.000
_cell.length_c   1.000
_cell.angle_alpha   90.00
_cell.angle_beta   90.00
_cell.angle_gamma   90.00
#
_symmetry.space_group_name_H-M   'P 1'
#
loop_
_entity.id
_entity.type
_entity.pdbx_description
1 polymer ?
#
loop_
_entity_poly.entity_id
_entity_poly.type
_entity_poly.pdbx_seq_one_letter_code
_entity_poly.pdbx_strand_id
1 'polypeptide(L)'
;MFEYFPGNYVWNLSVVATLNSGGQIDEVDRACRPLRDVATTNEDVGTEDFLKAWTGLVDQLVTQAEEQEAAGRTTSAGRTYFRALDYLIHAERMQSNSSTERLATYRRCLELAENSFRLAHPNVSRVEVPFRDTTLPAYFSKAPATAEGPAPVMIMFNGLDSTKEHMFVSGHPAELAERGISTLMVDTPGTGEALRLQGLTSQIDSEEWAAACVDYLLTRDDVRADRIGLLGWSLGGYYAPRAAAFEKRLALVVAWGANHNWGAVQRRRKEREGERPVPHYWEHVQWVWGYEGEILEDFLDFADGVHLDGVVEKISVPFLIAHGENDRQIPVEYAHRSFDQAVNSPKRELRIFTREEGGAEHIGLDHFPYVSEFIADWVADTFGELDGKG
;
A
#
# COMPACT_ATOMS: atom_id res chain seq x y z
N MET A 1 -16.62 0.71 9.43
CA MET A 1 -16.36 -0.22 8.31
C MET A 1 -17.55 -1.15 8.08
N PHE A 2 -17.78 -1.62 6.84
CA PHE A 2 -18.63 -2.78 6.57
C PHE A 2 -18.01 -4.06 7.16
N GLU A 3 -18.79 -4.88 7.88
CA GLU A 3 -18.29 -6.10 8.52
C GLU A 3 -19.09 -7.33 8.05
N TYR A 4 -18.57 -8.04 7.05
CA TYR A 4 -19.14 -9.29 6.54
C TYR A 4 -19.06 -10.42 7.58
N PHE A 5 -17.97 -10.46 8.35
CA PHE A 5 -17.70 -11.40 9.43
C PHE A 5 -17.71 -10.67 10.77
N PRO A 6 -18.87 -10.57 11.46
CA PRO A 6 -18.99 -9.74 12.67
C PRO A 6 -17.92 -10.07 13.72
N GLY A 7 -17.20 -9.04 14.17
CA GLY A 7 -16.16 -9.17 15.19
C GLY A 7 -14.82 -9.76 14.74
N ASN A 8 -14.63 -10.03 13.44
CA ASN A 8 -13.35 -10.49 12.89
C ASN A 8 -12.75 -9.39 12.01
N TYR A 9 -11.90 -8.55 12.62
CA TYR A 9 -11.41 -7.34 11.97
C TYR A 9 -10.58 -7.66 10.72
N VAL A 10 -9.63 -8.58 10.82
CA VAL A 10 -8.67 -8.88 9.75
C VAL A 10 -9.38 -9.42 8.50
N TRP A 11 -10.39 -10.27 8.68
CA TRP A 11 -11.13 -10.81 7.54
C TRP A 11 -11.98 -9.73 6.88
N ASN A 12 -12.63 -8.87 7.68
CA ASN A 12 -13.37 -7.73 7.16
C ASN A 12 -12.46 -6.75 6.44
N LEU A 13 -11.24 -6.53 6.93
CA LEU A 13 -10.24 -5.71 6.26
C LEU A 13 -9.94 -6.24 4.85
N SER A 14 -9.84 -7.56 4.66
CA SER A 14 -9.63 -8.16 3.33
C SER A 14 -10.86 -8.02 2.44
N VAL A 15 -12.05 -8.31 2.95
CA VAL A 15 -13.30 -8.17 2.19
C VAL A 15 -13.53 -6.72 1.74
N VAL A 16 -13.35 -5.76 2.65
CA VAL A 16 -13.58 -4.34 2.40
C VAL A 16 -12.54 -3.79 1.44
N ALA A 17 -11.27 -4.18 1.60
CA ALA A 17 -10.21 -3.76 0.68
C ALA A 17 -10.47 -4.28 -0.75
N THR A 18 -10.89 -5.54 -0.91
CA THR A 18 -11.29 -6.08 -2.21
C THR A 18 -12.46 -5.29 -2.81
N LEU A 19 -13.55 -5.10 -2.06
CA LEU A 19 -14.74 -4.41 -2.58
C LEU A 19 -14.42 -2.96 -3.00
N ASN A 20 -13.57 -2.27 -2.23
CA ASN A 20 -13.16 -0.91 -2.52
C ASN A 20 -12.01 -0.80 -3.53
N SER A 21 -11.46 -1.92 -3.99
CA SER A 21 -10.44 -2.03 -5.06
C SER A 21 -11.00 -2.55 -6.39
N GLY A 22 -12.33 -2.55 -6.53
CA GLY A 22 -13.02 -2.95 -7.77
C GLY A 22 -13.67 -4.33 -7.74
N GLY A 23 -13.64 -5.01 -6.59
CA GLY A 23 -14.30 -6.29 -6.40
C GLY A 23 -15.83 -6.22 -6.53
N GLN A 24 -16.41 -7.32 -7.03
CA GLN A 24 -17.84 -7.42 -7.30
C GLN A 24 -18.57 -8.05 -6.11
N ILE A 25 -19.65 -7.40 -5.65
CA ILE A 25 -20.39 -7.78 -4.44
C ILE A 25 -20.81 -9.26 -4.45
N ASP A 26 -21.38 -9.76 -5.56
CA ASP A 26 -21.81 -11.17 -5.65
C ASP A 26 -20.65 -12.15 -5.63
N GLU A 27 -19.56 -11.86 -6.32
CA GLU A 27 -18.39 -12.73 -6.37
C GLU A 27 -17.71 -12.81 -4.99
N VAL A 28 -17.52 -11.66 -4.34
CA VAL A 28 -16.97 -11.59 -2.98
C VAL A 28 -17.88 -12.31 -1.97
N ASP A 29 -19.20 -12.13 -2.06
CA ASP A 29 -20.15 -12.87 -1.22
C ASP A 29 -20.04 -14.38 -1.45
N ARG A 30 -19.93 -14.85 -2.71
CA ARG A 30 -19.77 -16.27 -3.02
C ARG A 30 -18.49 -16.86 -2.45
N ALA A 31 -17.39 -16.11 -2.42
CA ALA A 31 -16.15 -16.55 -1.77
C ALA A 31 -16.27 -16.56 -0.24
N CYS A 32 -16.98 -15.59 0.34
CA CYS A 32 -17.09 -15.43 1.80
C CYS A 32 -18.17 -16.31 2.44
N ARG A 33 -19.26 -16.63 1.73
CA ARG A 33 -20.43 -17.35 2.27
C ARG A 33 -20.08 -18.72 2.88
N PRO A 34 -19.21 -19.56 2.28
CA PRO A 34 -18.80 -20.84 2.88
C PRO A 34 -17.99 -20.67 4.17
N LEU A 35 -17.41 -19.49 4.39
CA LEU A 35 -16.51 -19.21 5.51
C LEU A 35 -17.21 -18.64 6.74
N ARG A 36 -18.51 -18.37 6.67
CA ARG A 36 -19.27 -17.71 7.76
C ARG A 36 -19.19 -18.47 9.07
N ASP A 37 -19.28 -19.80 9.02
CA ASP A 37 -19.20 -20.63 10.22
C ASP A 37 -17.75 -20.72 10.74
N VAL A 38 -16.77 -20.82 9.83
CA VAL A 38 -15.34 -20.88 10.16
C VAL A 38 -14.88 -19.60 10.87
N ALA A 39 -15.33 -18.45 10.38
CA ALA A 39 -14.96 -17.13 10.91
C ALA A 39 -15.38 -16.91 12.38
N THR A 40 -16.29 -17.73 12.93
CA THR A 40 -16.76 -17.61 14.33
C THR A 40 -15.89 -18.33 15.36
N THR A 41 -14.89 -19.11 14.92
CA THR A 41 -14.11 -19.97 15.82
C THR A 41 -12.80 -19.30 16.28
N ASN A 42 -11.96 -18.79 15.37
CA ASN A 42 -10.74 -18.01 15.63
C ASN A 42 -10.23 -17.36 14.33
N GLU A 43 -9.71 -16.12 14.38
CA GLU A 43 -9.17 -15.36 13.24
C GLU A 43 -7.99 -16.07 12.55
N ASP A 44 -7.15 -16.78 13.32
CA ASP A 44 -5.95 -17.49 12.81
C ASP A 44 -6.28 -18.81 12.10
N VAL A 45 -7.35 -19.50 12.52
CA VAL A 45 -7.59 -20.91 12.15
C VAL A 45 -8.17 -21.06 10.74
N GLY A 46 -8.90 -20.04 10.26
CA GLY A 46 -9.59 -20.11 8.97
C GLY A 46 -8.84 -19.46 7.80
N THR A 47 -7.57 -19.06 7.97
CA THR A 47 -6.82 -18.35 6.92
C THR A 47 -6.55 -19.23 5.69
N GLU A 48 -6.29 -20.53 5.90
CA GLU A 48 -6.17 -21.53 4.83
C GLU A 48 -7.51 -21.76 4.12
N ASP A 49 -8.61 -21.86 4.88
CA ASP A 49 -9.96 -21.99 4.32
C ASP A 49 -10.34 -20.76 3.49
N PHE A 50 -9.99 -19.56 3.96
CA PHE A 50 -10.20 -18.34 3.20
C PHE A 50 -9.40 -18.34 1.91
N LEU A 51 -8.09 -18.65 1.97
CA LEU A 51 -7.28 -18.74 0.75
C LEU A 51 -7.87 -19.73 -0.23
N LYS A 52 -8.27 -20.91 0.23
CA LYS A 52 -8.86 -21.96 -0.62
C LYS A 52 -10.16 -21.51 -1.28
N ALA A 53 -11.07 -20.89 -0.53
CA ALA A 53 -12.34 -20.42 -1.05
C ALA A 53 -12.15 -19.32 -2.11
N TRP A 54 -11.27 -18.35 -1.83
CA TRP A 54 -10.95 -17.26 -2.75
C TRP A 54 -10.18 -17.75 -3.98
N THR A 55 -9.24 -18.69 -3.81
CA THR A 55 -8.52 -19.33 -4.91
C THR A 55 -9.48 -20.05 -5.87
N GLY A 56 -10.48 -20.76 -5.34
CA GLY A 56 -11.49 -21.42 -6.17
C GLY A 56 -12.32 -20.45 -7.03
N LEU A 57 -12.58 -19.23 -6.53
CA LEU A 57 -13.21 -18.18 -7.33
C LEU A 57 -12.23 -17.61 -8.37
N VAL A 58 -10.97 -17.37 -7.98
CA VAL A 58 -9.92 -16.89 -8.87
C VAL A 58 -9.69 -17.85 -10.03
N ASP A 59 -9.71 -19.17 -9.80
CA ASP A 59 -9.61 -20.19 -10.86
C ASP A 59 -10.71 -20.03 -11.91
N GLN A 60 -11.96 -19.76 -11.48
CA GLN A 60 -13.07 -19.51 -12.40
C GLN A 60 -12.86 -18.24 -13.23
N LEU A 61 -12.30 -17.18 -12.62
CA LEU A 61 -12.01 -15.94 -13.32
C LEU A 61 -10.87 -16.10 -14.33
N VAL A 62 -9.82 -16.87 -13.99
CA VAL A 62 -8.74 -17.18 -14.92
C VAL A 62 -9.26 -17.91 -16.14
N THR A 63 -10.08 -18.97 -15.95
CA THR A 63 -10.70 -19.67 -17.09
C THR A 63 -11.54 -18.72 -17.96
N GLN A 64 -12.32 -17.82 -17.36
CA GLN A 64 -13.08 -16.81 -18.12
C GLN A 64 -12.17 -15.85 -18.89
N ALA A 65 -11.06 -15.41 -18.29
CA ALA A 65 -10.11 -14.52 -18.93
C ALA A 65 -9.41 -15.20 -20.13
N GLU A 66 -9.02 -16.47 -19.98
CA GLU A 66 -8.45 -17.28 -21.06
C GLU A 66 -9.42 -17.47 -22.23
N GLU A 67 -10.69 -17.76 -21.94
CA GLU A 67 -11.75 -17.86 -22.96
C GLU A 67 -11.98 -16.52 -23.68
N GLN A 68 -11.99 -15.41 -22.94
CA GLN A 68 -12.12 -14.06 -23.50
C GLN A 68 -10.93 -13.73 -24.40
N GLU A 69 -9.71 -14.04 -23.97
CA GLU A 69 -8.48 -13.82 -24.72
C GLU A 69 -8.45 -14.67 -26.00
N ALA A 70 -8.79 -15.96 -25.91
CA ALA A 70 -8.89 -16.85 -27.06
C ALA A 70 -9.93 -16.37 -28.09
N ALA A 71 -10.98 -15.68 -27.63
CA ALA A 71 -11.99 -15.04 -28.49
C ALA A 71 -11.57 -13.64 -29.01
N GLY A 72 -10.35 -13.18 -28.75
CA GLY A 72 -9.82 -11.87 -29.17
C GLY A 72 -10.34 -10.68 -28.34
N ARG A 73 -10.98 -10.92 -27.18
CA ARG A 73 -11.56 -9.87 -26.32
C ARG A 73 -10.57 -9.43 -25.26
N THR A 74 -9.45 -8.86 -25.69
CA THR A 74 -8.29 -8.55 -24.83
C THR A 74 -8.63 -7.62 -23.66
N THR A 75 -9.39 -6.54 -23.88
CA THR A 75 -9.79 -5.63 -22.80
C THR A 75 -10.61 -6.33 -21.71
N SER A 76 -11.56 -7.20 -22.10
CA SER A 76 -12.34 -7.98 -21.14
C SER A 76 -11.43 -8.94 -20.36
N ALA A 77 -10.55 -9.66 -21.06
CA ALA A 77 -9.63 -10.61 -20.44
C ALA A 77 -8.71 -9.92 -19.42
N GLY A 78 -8.08 -8.80 -19.79
CA GLY A 78 -7.20 -8.05 -18.89
C GLY A 78 -7.90 -7.49 -17.65
N ARG A 79 -9.16 -7.06 -17.78
CA ARG A 79 -10.00 -6.64 -16.64
C ARG A 79 -10.41 -7.83 -15.76
N THR A 80 -10.62 -9.01 -16.34
CA THR A 80 -10.88 -10.23 -15.57
C THR A 80 -9.64 -10.68 -14.81
N TYR A 81 -8.44 -10.62 -15.42
CA TYR A 81 -7.17 -10.87 -14.73
C TYR A 81 -6.89 -9.88 -13.59
N PHE A 82 -7.21 -8.59 -13.80
CA PHE A 82 -7.13 -7.58 -12.73
C PHE A 82 -7.98 -7.98 -11.52
N ARG A 83 -9.22 -8.40 -11.76
CA ARG A 83 -10.13 -8.81 -10.69
C ARG A 83 -9.68 -10.10 -10.01
N ALA A 84 -9.15 -11.04 -10.78
CA ALA A 84 -8.52 -12.25 -10.24
C ALA A 84 -7.33 -11.92 -9.34
N LEU A 85 -6.49 -10.94 -9.72
CA LEU A 85 -5.39 -10.43 -8.91
C LEU A 85 -5.90 -9.81 -7.60
N ASP A 86 -6.85 -8.87 -7.68
CA ASP A 86 -7.45 -8.20 -6.52
C ASP A 86 -7.92 -9.23 -5.47
N TYR A 87 -8.57 -10.29 -5.92
CA TYR A 87 -9.09 -11.33 -5.04
C TYR A 87 -7.98 -12.17 -4.43
N LEU A 88 -7.01 -12.60 -5.25
CA LEU A 88 -5.95 -13.48 -4.78
C LEU A 88 -4.98 -12.76 -3.85
N ILE A 89 -4.63 -11.52 -4.13
CA ILE A 89 -3.63 -10.78 -3.34
C ILE A 89 -4.14 -10.48 -1.94
N HIS A 90 -5.43 -10.13 -1.79
CA HIS A 90 -6.04 -9.93 -0.47
C HIS A 90 -6.20 -11.24 0.32
N ALA A 91 -6.38 -12.38 -0.35
CA ALA A 91 -6.35 -13.70 0.28
C ALA A 91 -4.93 -14.13 0.68
N GLU A 92 -3.92 -13.85 -0.16
CA GLU A 92 -2.50 -14.12 0.12
C GLU A 92 -2.02 -13.36 1.36
N ARG A 93 -2.45 -12.10 1.51
CA ARG A 93 -2.08 -11.24 2.65
C ARG A 93 -2.37 -11.87 4.01
N MET A 94 -3.40 -12.73 4.11
CA MET A 94 -3.81 -13.34 5.37
C MET A 94 -3.00 -14.58 5.76
N GLN A 95 -2.18 -15.11 4.85
CA GLN A 95 -1.40 -16.32 5.11
C GLN A 95 -0.25 -16.01 6.07
N SER A 96 0.23 -16.99 6.83
CA SER A 96 1.45 -16.83 7.63
C SER A 96 2.70 -16.75 6.75
N ASN A 97 3.67 -15.95 7.21
CA ASN A 97 5.06 -16.35 7.30
C ASN A 97 5.50 -17.61 6.55
N SER A 98 5.22 -18.66 7.29
CA SER A 98 5.68 -20.03 7.17
C SER A 98 4.73 -20.90 6.35
N SER A 99 3.66 -20.33 5.77
CA SER A 99 2.74 -21.07 4.91
C SER A 99 3.47 -21.58 3.67
N THR A 100 3.36 -22.90 3.40
CA THR A 100 3.98 -23.54 2.25
C THR A 100 3.40 -23.05 0.92
N GLU A 101 2.16 -22.56 0.93
CA GLU A 101 1.45 -22.07 -0.27
C GLU A 101 1.77 -20.61 -0.60
N ARG A 102 2.34 -19.86 0.35
CA ARG A 102 2.48 -18.40 0.22
C ARG A 102 3.28 -17.99 -1.01
N LEU A 103 4.48 -18.56 -1.20
CA LEU A 103 5.34 -18.17 -2.32
C LEU A 103 4.73 -18.56 -3.69
N ALA A 104 4.07 -19.71 -3.78
CA ALA A 104 3.38 -20.12 -5.00
C ALA A 104 2.19 -19.20 -5.31
N THR A 105 1.39 -18.89 -4.30
CA THR A 105 0.25 -17.96 -4.40
C THR A 105 0.71 -16.56 -4.80
N TYR A 106 1.79 -16.06 -4.19
CA TYR A 106 2.32 -14.75 -4.51
C TYR A 106 2.87 -14.67 -5.93
N ARG A 107 3.61 -15.68 -6.40
CA ARG A 107 4.05 -15.75 -7.82
C ARG A 107 2.87 -15.74 -8.79
N ARG A 108 1.80 -16.45 -8.46
CA ARG A 108 0.56 -16.41 -9.23
C ARG A 108 -0.05 -15.00 -9.29
N CYS A 109 0.00 -14.23 -8.20
CA CYS A 109 -0.41 -12.82 -8.21
C CYS A 109 0.44 -12.00 -9.22
N LEU A 110 1.76 -12.19 -9.24
CA LEU A 110 2.64 -11.51 -10.21
C LEU A 110 2.24 -11.83 -11.66
N GLU A 111 1.96 -13.10 -11.97
CA GLU A 111 1.51 -13.53 -13.30
C GLU A 111 0.16 -12.91 -13.70
N LEU A 112 -0.80 -12.84 -12.76
CA LEU A 112 -2.10 -12.20 -12.99
C LEU A 112 -1.94 -10.69 -13.25
N ALA A 113 -1.05 -10.02 -12.52
CA ALA A 113 -0.72 -8.61 -12.74
C ALA A 113 -0.15 -8.39 -14.15
N GLU A 114 0.86 -9.17 -14.56
CA GLU A 114 1.47 -9.05 -15.88
C GLU A 114 0.49 -9.31 -17.03
N ASN A 115 -0.41 -10.29 -16.87
CA ASN A 115 -1.48 -10.52 -17.82
C ASN A 115 -2.43 -9.32 -17.92
N SER A 116 -2.75 -8.68 -16.79
CA SER A 116 -3.56 -7.47 -16.78
C SER A 116 -2.86 -6.29 -17.47
N PHE A 117 -1.56 -6.09 -17.23
CA PHE A 117 -0.76 -5.04 -17.89
C PHE A 117 -0.77 -5.20 -19.41
N ARG A 118 -0.47 -6.41 -19.88
CA ARG A 118 -0.42 -6.74 -21.31
C ARG A 118 -1.75 -6.47 -22.04
N LEU A 119 -2.87 -6.72 -21.38
CA LEU A 119 -4.18 -6.78 -22.04
C LEU A 119 -5.08 -5.56 -21.78
N ALA A 120 -4.97 -4.92 -20.62
CA ALA A 120 -5.86 -3.84 -20.20
C ALA A 120 -5.15 -2.61 -19.63
N HIS A 121 -3.90 -2.72 -19.18
CA HIS A 121 -3.16 -1.62 -18.56
C HIS A 121 -1.78 -1.42 -19.20
N PRO A 122 -1.71 -1.10 -20.51
CA PRO A 122 -0.45 -1.03 -21.26
C PRO A 122 0.47 0.12 -20.82
N ASN A 123 -0.04 1.05 -20.02
CA ASN A 123 0.72 2.13 -19.41
C ASN A 123 1.41 1.72 -18.10
N VAL A 124 1.15 0.51 -17.60
CA VAL A 124 1.79 -0.03 -16.39
C VAL A 124 2.82 -1.08 -16.79
N SER A 125 4.03 -1.00 -16.24
CA SER A 125 5.09 -1.97 -16.48
C SER A 125 5.86 -2.30 -15.21
N ARG A 126 6.46 -3.49 -15.18
CA ARG A 126 7.43 -3.86 -14.15
C ARG A 126 8.75 -3.14 -14.38
N VAL A 127 9.33 -2.61 -13.31
CA VAL A 127 10.65 -1.99 -13.29
C VAL A 127 11.43 -2.43 -12.05
N GLU A 128 12.74 -2.25 -12.08
CA GLU A 128 13.63 -2.56 -10.98
C GLU A 128 14.46 -1.32 -10.64
N VAL A 129 14.38 -0.87 -9.39
CA VAL A 129 15.15 0.28 -8.90
C VAL A 129 16.46 -0.25 -8.31
N PRO A 130 17.64 0.15 -8.82
CA PRO A 130 18.91 -0.27 -8.22
C PRO A 130 19.00 0.13 -6.75
N PHE A 131 19.32 -0.82 -5.85
CA PHE A 131 19.42 -0.56 -4.43
C PHE A 131 20.46 -1.47 -3.79
N ARG A 132 21.56 -0.88 -3.30
CA ARG A 132 22.73 -1.60 -2.78
C ARG A 132 23.27 -2.61 -3.80
N ASP A 133 23.33 -3.89 -3.43
CA ASP A 133 23.74 -5.03 -4.26
C ASP A 133 22.56 -5.80 -4.88
N THR A 134 21.33 -5.29 -4.73
CA THR A 134 20.10 -5.84 -5.29
C THR A 134 19.26 -4.75 -6.00
N THR A 135 17.97 -5.00 -6.18
CA THR A 135 16.99 -4.04 -6.70
C THR A 135 15.75 -4.00 -5.83
N LEU A 136 15.04 -2.86 -5.80
CA LEU A 136 13.67 -2.79 -5.28
C LEU A 136 12.71 -3.11 -6.44
N PRO A 137 11.90 -4.18 -6.34
CA PRO A 137 10.89 -4.49 -7.33
C PRO A 137 9.79 -3.43 -7.31
N ALA A 138 9.42 -2.94 -8.49
CA ALA A 138 8.43 -1.89 -8.61
C ALA A 138 7.56 -2.04 -9.85
N TYR A 139 6.40 -1.40 -9.82
CA TYR A 139 5.60 -1.13 -10.99
C TYR A 139 5.68 0.37 -11.31
N PHE A 140 5.70 0.71 -12.59
CA PHE A 140 5.64 2.09 -13.07
C PHE A 140 4.36 2.29 -13.87
N SER A 141 3.47 3.15 -13.37
CA SER A 141 2.28 3.61 -14.09
C SER A 141 2.60 4.93 -14.78
N LYS A 142 2.62 4.92 -16.11
CA LYS A 142 2.86 6.10 -16.92
C LYS A 142 1.58 6.91 -17.07
N ALA A 143 1.62 8.21 -16.78
CA ALA A 143 0.49 9.10 -17.06
C ALA A 143 0.36 9.42 -18.56
N PRO A 144 -0.85 9.60 -19.10
CA PRO A 144 -1.05 10.02 -20.50
C PRO A 144 -0.32 11.31 -20.87
N ALA A 145 -0.18 12.25 -19.93
CA ALA A 145 0.55 13.51 -20.11
C ALA A 145 2.00 13.32 -20.56
N THR A 146 2.60 12.15 -20.31
CA THR A 146 3.94 11.81 -20.79
C THR A 146 4.09 11.76 -22.32
N ALA A 147 2.96 11.71 -23.05
CA ALA A 147 2.96 11.81 -24.51
C ALA A 147 3.30 13.22 -25.02
N GLU A 148 3.15 14.25 -24.18
CA GLU A 148 3.40 15.65 -24.50
C GLU A 148 4.77 16.15 -24.00
N GLY A 149 5.45 15.35 -23.15
CA GLY A 149 6.74 15.67 -22.55
C GLY A 149 6.91 14.95 -21.22
N PRO A 150 8.00 15.20 -20.47
CA PRO A 150 8.16 14.63 -19.13
C PRO A 150 7.00 15.06 -18.21
N ALA A 151 6.52 14.16 -17.34
CA ALA A 151 5.40 14.43 -16.42
C ALA A 151 5.84 14.38 -14.94
N PRO A 152 5.11 15.02 -14.01
CA PRO A 152 5.28 14.79 -12.58
C PRO A 152 5.13 13.31 -12.21
N VAL A 153 5.74 12.89 -11.11
CA VAL A 153 5.67 11.51 -10.64
C VAL A 153 5.53 11.44 -9.12
N MET A 154 4.72 10.49 -8.65
CA MET A 154 4.65 10.09 -7.25
C MET A 154 5.36 8.75 -7.05
N ILE A 155 6.30 8.70 -6.11
CA ILE A 155 6.73 7.44 -5.51
C ILE A 155 5.65 7.01 -4.51
N MET A 156 5.30 5.74 -4.49
CA MET A 156 4.33 5.18 -3.55
C MET A 156 4.98 4.06 -2.75
N PHE A 157 4.97 4.20 -1.42
CA PHE A 157 5.46 3.19 -0.47
C PHE A 157 4.32 2.47 0.24
N ASN A 158 4.47 1.16 0.36
CA ASN A 158 3.49 0.29 1.00
C ASN A 158 3.62 0.31 2.54
N GLY A 159 2.64 -0.32 3.20
CA GLY A 159 2.61 -0.56 4.64
C GLY A 159 3.31 -1.86 5.05
N LEU A 160 2.97 -2.37 6.24
CA LEU A 160 3.58 -3.56 6.85
C LEU A 160 3.30 -4.87 6.11
N ASP A 161 2.14 -4.98 5.47
CA ASP A 161 1.59 -6.23 4.92
C ASP A 161 1.11 -6.11 3.46
N SER A 162 0.96 -4.89 2.95
CA SER A 162 0.62 -4.62 1.55
C SER A 162 1.85 -4.69 0.62
N THR A 163 1.61 -4.84 -0.67
CA THR A 163 2.63 -4.94 -1.75
C THR A 163 2.33 -3.96 -2.88
N LYS A 164 3.19 -3.83 -3.88
CA LYS A 164 2.92 -3.04 -5.10
C LYS A 164 1.70 -3.56 -5.89
N GLU A 165 1.35 -4.85 -5.79
CA GLU A 165 0.10 -5.37 -6.38
C GLU A 165 -1.11 -4.77 -5.67
N HIS A 166 -1.07 -4.64 -4.35
CA HIS A 166 -2.12 -3.95 -3.60
C HIS A 166 -2.23 -2.48 -4.02
N MET A 167 -1.11 -1.79 -4.23
CA MET A 167 -1.11 -0.43 -4.78
C MET A 167 -1.76 -0.37 -6.16
N PHE A 168 -1.41 -1.30 -7.04
CA PHE A 168 -1.96 -1.36 -8.37
C PHE A 168 -3.47 -1.60 -8.36
N VAL A 169 -3.96 -2.60 -7.60
CA VAL A 169 -5.40 -2.90 -7.57
C VAL A 169 -6.22 -1.84 -6.84
N SER A 170 -5.61 -1.05 -5.96
CA SER A 170 -6.29 0.05 -5.26
C SER A 170 -6.87 1.12 -6.18
N GLY A 171 -6.42 1.18 -7.44
CA GLY A 171 -6.84 2.20 -8.41
C GLY A 171 -6.18 3.58 -8.20
N HIS A 172 -5.49 3.83 -7.09
CA HIS A 172 -4.83 5.11 -6.82
C HIS A 172 -3.82 5.53 -7.91
N PRO A 173 -2.97 4.64 -8.47
CA PRO A 173 -2.09 5.00 -9.58
C PRO A 173 -2.84 5.41 -10.86
N ALA A 174 -4.07 4.94 -11.06
CA ALA A 174 -4.92 5.36 -12.16
C ALA A 174 -5.52 6.76 -11.90
N GLU A 175 -5.96 7.04 -10.67
CA GLU A 175 -6.42 8.38 -10.26
C GLU A 175 -5.36 9.47 -10.45
N LEU A 176 -4.10 9.16 -10.12
CA LEU A 176 -2.96 10.04 -10.39
C LEU A 176 -2.69 10.18 -11.90
N ALA A 177 -2.77 9.08 -12.66
CA ALA A 177 -2.54 9.10 -14.09
C ALA A 177 -3.58 9.97 -14.83
N GLU A 178 -4.87 9.90 -14.46
CA GLU A 178 -5.93 10.77 -15.00
C GLU A 178 -5.68 12.27 -14.72
N ARG A 179 -4.92 12.59 -13.67
CA ARG A 179 -4.45 13.95 -13.34
C ARG A 179 -3.08 14.28 -13.93
N GLY A 180 -2.58 13.45 -14.84
CA GLY A 180 -1.31 13.68 -15.55
C GLY A 180 -0.06 13.34 -14.74
N ILE A 181 -0.18 12.58 -13.66
CA ILE A 181 0.92 12.26 -12.73
C ILE A 181 1.27 10.77 -12.82
N SER A 182 2.51 10.45 -13.17
CA SER A 182 2.99 9.06 -13.20
C SER A 182 3.17 8.52 -11.76
N THR A 183 3.22 7.21 -11.60
CA THR A 183 3.41 6.58 -10.27
C THR A 183 4.48 5.49 -10.31
N LEU A 184 5.43 5.51 -9.37
CA LEU A 184 6.35 4.41 -9.09
C LEU A 184 5.89 3.70 -7.82
N MET A 185 5.28 2.52 -7.97
CA MET A 185 4.79 1.66 -6.88
C MET A 185 5.91 0.72 -6.45
N VAL A 186 6.44 0.89 -5.24
CA VAL A 186 7.67 0.18 -4.81
C VAL A 186 7.34 -0.83 -3.73
N ASP A 187 7.78 -2.07 -3.90
CA ASP A 187 7.92 -3.00 -2.77
C ASP A 187 9.12 -2.56 -1.94
N THR A 188 8.84 -1.90 -0.82
CA THR A 188 9.88 -1.42 0.10
C THR A 188 10.55 -2.58 0.84
N PRO A 189 11.79 -2.40 1.36
CA PRO A 189 12.41 -3.37 2.26
C PRO A 189 11.46 -3.79 3.39
N GLY A 190 11.30 -5.10 3.55
CA GLY A 190 10.34 -5.70 4.48
C GLY A 190 9.01 -6.11 3.86
N THR A 191 8.80 -5.97 2.54
CA THR A 191 7.52 -6.36 1.92
C THR A 191 7.66 -6.90 0.50
N GLY A 192 6.56 -7.43 -0.02
CA GLY A 192 6.43 -7.80 -1.42
C GLY A 192 7.53 -8.73 -1.89
N GLU A 193 8.03 -8.50 -3.10
CA GLU A 193 9.15 -9.27 -3.66
C GLU A 193 10.48 -8.95 -2.98
N ALA A 194 10.68 -7.72 -2.50
CA ALA A 194 11.89 -7.33 -1.79
C ALA A 194 12.13 -8.24 -0.58
N LEU A 195 11.11 -8.51 0.24
CA LEU A 195 11.23 -9.46 1.34
C LEU A 195 11.05 -10.92 0.90
N ARG A 196 9.93 -11.24 0.23
CA ARG A 196 9.54 -12.64 -0.05
C ARG A 196 10.50 -13.36 -0.98
N LEU A 197 11.12 -12.66 -1.93
CA LEU A 197 11.98 -13.26 -2.96
C LEU A 197 13.46 -12.89 -2.81
N GLN A 198 13.76 -11.72 -2.25
CA GLN A 198 15.15 -11.25 -2.09
C GLN A 198 15.64 -11.25 -0.64
N GLY A 199 14.77 -11.47 0.36
CA GLY A 199 15.14 -11.48 1.77
C GLY A 199 15.50 -10.10 2.33
N LEU A 200 15.13 -9.02 1.65
CA LEU A 200 15.42 -7.65 2.07
C LEU A 200 14.43 -7.23 3.16
N THR A 201 14.89 -7.23 4.41
CA THR A 201 14.12 -6.83 5.60
C THR A 201 14.07 -5.31 5.73
N SER A 202 13.11 -4.82 6.52
CA SER A 202 12.93 -3.39 6.75
C SER A 202 14.01 -2.79 7.64
N GLN A 203 14.10 -1.46 7.63
CA GLN A 203 15.01 -0.68 8.46
C GLN A 203 14.38 0.68 8.79
N ILE A 204 14.97 1.35 9.78
CA ILE A 204 14.51 2.65 10.26
C ILE A 204 14.68 3.72 9.17
N ASP A 205 15.80 3.70 8.45
CA ASP A 205 16.26 4.77 7.55
C ASP A 205 15.64 4.64 6.14
N SER A 206 14.37 5.04 6.01
CA SER A 206 13.64 4.98 4.74
C SER A 206 14.15 5.94 3.67
N GLU A 207 14.91 6.97 4.06
CA GLU A 207 15.56 7.90 3.15
C GLU A 207 16.54 7.22 2.20
N GLU A 208 17.11 6.07 2.57
CA GLU A 208 18.08 5.36 1.74
C GLU A 208 17.44 4.78 0.47
N TRP A 209 16.30 4.08 0.61
CA TRP A 209 15.59 3.56 -0.55
C TRP A 209 14.80 4.65 -1.28
N ALA A 210 14.38 5.71 -0.59
CA ALA A 210 13.80 6.88 -1.26
C ALA A 210 14.82 7.56 -2.18
N ALA A 211 16.06 7.73 -1.73
CA ALA A 211 17.14 8.26 -2.56
C ALA A 211 17.38 7.39 -3.80
N ALA A 212 17.37 6.07 -3.65
CA ALA A 212 17.48 5.14 -4.78
C ALA A 212 16.32 5.26 -5.78
N CYS A 213 15.09 5.42 -5.30
CA CYS A 213 13.93 5.67 -6.16
C CYS A 213 14.07 7.00 -6.91
N VAL A 214 14.51 8.07 -6.25
CA VAL A 214 14.77 9.37 -6.88
C VAL A 214 15.88 9.24 -7.94
N ASP A 215 16.99 8.59 -7.61
CA ASP A 215 18.10 8.37 -8.54
C ASP A 215 17.63 7.63 -9.79
N TYR A 216 16.86 6.56 -9.63
CA TYR A 216 16.23 5.84 -10.74
C TYR A 216 15.34 6.76 -11.59
N LEU A 217 14.44 7.52 -10.96
CA LEU A 217 13.53 8.41 -11.67
C LEU A 217 14.24 9.52 -12.45
N LEU A 218 15.37 10.02 -11.95
CA LEU A 218 16.21 11.01 -12.63
C LEU A 218 16.91 10.45 -13.89
N THR A 219 16.94 9.13 -14.06
CA THR A 219 17.46 8.50 -15.29
C THR A 219 16.42 8.44 -16.42
N ARG A 220 15.15 8.73 -16.13
CA ARG A 220 14.05 8.63 -17.08
C ARG A 220 13.81 9.94 -17.81
N ASP A 221 13.60 9.86 -19.12
CA ASP A 221 13.28 11.00 -19.97
C ASP A 221 11.80 11.41 -19.93
N ASP A 222 10.92 10.53 -19.44
CA ASP A 222 9.49 10.77 -19.27
C ASP A 222 9.10 11.32 -17.89
N VAL A 223 10.08 11.61 -17.03
CA VAL A 223 9.87 12.16 -15.68
C VAL A 223 10.39 13.59 -15.56
N ARG A 224 9.58 14.47 -14.96
CA ARG A 224 10.01 15.81 -14.55
C ARG A 224 10.86 15.71 -13.28
N ALA A 225 12.17 15.93 -13.44
CA ALA A 225 13.15 15.85 -12.36
C ALA A 225 12.86 16.74 -11.14
N ASP A 226 12.15 17.86 -11.34
CA ASP A 226 11.79 18.83 -10.30
C ASP A 226 10.38 18.60 -9.69
N ARG A 227 9.67 17.55 -10.13
CA ARG A 227 8.31 17.20 -9.69
C ARG A 227 8.20 15.72 -9.31
N ILE A 228 9.09 15.30 -8.42
CA ILE A 228 9.07 13.98 -7.80
C ILE A 228 8.47 14.12 -6.40
N GLY A 229 7.28 13.59 -6.17
CA GLY A 229 6.65 13.53 -4.86
C GLY A 229 6.74 12.13 -4.25
N LEU A 230 6.42 12.02 -2.97
CA LEU A 230 6.39 10.75 -2.25
C LEU A 230 5.10 10.60 -1.44
N LEU A 231 4.44 9.48 -1.58
CA LEU A 231 3.30 9.07 -0.78
C LEU A 231 3.62 7.77 -0.07
N GLY A 232 3.20 7.63 1.18
CA GLY A 232 3.25 6.36 1.89
C GLY A 232 1.94 6.10 2.64
N TRP A 233 1.39 4.89 2.46
CA TRP A 233 0.19 4.46 3.17
C TRP A 233 0.51 3.57 4.38
N SER A 234 -0.32 3.58 5.42
CA SER A 234 -0.13 2.72 6.61
C SER A 234 1.26 2.89 7.25
N LEU A 235 2.11 1.85 7.32
CA LEU A 235 3.51 1.98 7.77
C LEU A 235 4.35 2.87 6.83
N GLY A 236 3.97 2.99 5.56
CA GLY A 236 4.46 4.04 4.66
C GLY A 236 4.20 5.46 5.17
N GLY A 237 3.19 5.66 6.04
CA GLY A 237 2.94 6.90 6.76
C GLY A 237 4.01 7.23 7.83
N TYR A 238 4.93 6.32 8.13
CA TYR A 238 6.21 6.58 8.80
C TYR A 238 7.33 6.80 7.75
N TYR A 239 7.44 5.91 6.76
CA TYR A 239 8.53 5.94 5.78
C TYR A 239 8.56 7.23 4.93
N ALA A 240 7.41 7.71 4.47
CA ALA A 240 7.33 8.87 3.59
C ALA A 240 7.73 10.19 4.27
N PRO A 241 7.18 10.55 5.46
CA PRO A 241 7.64 11.73 6.18
C PRO A 241 9.13 11.68 6.55
N ARG A 242 9.63 10.50 6.96
CA ARG A 242 11.06 10.33 7.25
C ARG A 242 11.91 10.56 6.01
N ALA A 243 11.54 9.95 4.88
CA ALA A 243 12.27 10.16 3.62
C ALA A 243 12.27 11.65 3.23
N ALA A 244 11.13 12.35 3.30
CA ALA A 244 11.06 13.78 2.98
C ALA A 244 11.86 14.68 3.95
N ALA A 245 12.10 14.22 5.18
CA ALA A 245 12.96 14.92 6.13
C ALA A 245 14.45 14.92 5.72
N PHE A 246 14.91 13.94 4.92
CA PHE A 246 16.32 13.76 4.59
C PHE A 246 16.65 13.78 3.09
N GLU A 247 15.77 13.26 2.21
CA GLU A 247 15.89 13.33 0.76
C GLU A 247 15.28 14.63 0.21
N LYS A 248 16.13 15.63 0.00
CA LYS A 248 15.73 17.01 -0.31
C LYS A 248 15.35 17.26 -1.78
N ARG A 249 15.45 16.25 -2.63
CA ARG A 249 15.00 16.32 -4.03
C ARG A 249 13.49 16.06 -4.19
N LEU A 250 12.82 15.59 -3.14
CA LEU A 250 11.36 15.45 -3.14
C LEU A 250 10.69 16.82 -3.15
N ALA A 251 9.65 16.97 -3.98
CA ALA A 251 8.92 18.21 -4.16
C ALA A 251 7.69 18.34 -3.24
N LEU A 252 7.11 17.22 -2.80
CA LEU A 252 6.01 17.14 -1.84
C LEU A 252 5.98 15.76 -1.16
N VAL A 253 5.25 15.65 -0.05
CA VAL A 253 5.07 14.39 0.66
C VAL A 253 3.63 14.20 1.17
N VAL A 254 3.13 12.97 1.12
CA VAL A 254 1.83 12.57 1.68
C VAL A 254 2.01 11.43 2.68
N ALA A 255 1.50 11.60 3.90
CA ALA A 255 1.30 10.53 4.87
C ALA A 255 -0.17 10.11 4.87
N TRP A 256 -0.46 8.93 4.33
CA TRP A 256 -1.80 8.35 4.31
C TRP A 256 -1.93 7.28 5.39
N GLY A 257 -2.61 7.59 6.51
CA GLY A 257 -2.52 6.75 7.71
C GLY A 257 -1.25 7.03 8.52
N ALA A 258 -1.01 8.31 8.84
CA ALA A 258 0.14 8.81 9.61
C ALA A 258 0.57 7.96 10.81
N ASN A 259 1.77 7.39 10.71
CA ASN A 259 2.33 6.44 11.66
C ASN A 259 3.49 7.08 12.45
N HIS A 260 3.17 8.09 13.25
CA HIS A 260 4.19 8.97 13.83
C HIS A 260 5.13 8.26 14.81
N ASN A 261 4.60 7.38 15.66
CA ASN A 261 5.41 6.59 16.59
C ASN A 261 4.97 5.13 16.51
N TRP A 262 5.54 4.42 15.54
CA TRP A 262 5.19 3.04 15.26
C TRP A 262 5.64 2.11 16.39
N GLY A 263 6.79 2.39 17.02
CA GLY A 263 7.28 1.66 18.20
C GLY A 263 6.28 1.63 19.35
N ALA A 264 5.75 2.79 19.73
CA ALA A 264 4.73 2.89 20.77
C ALA A 264 3.44 2.14 20.40
N VAL A 265 3.06 2.09 19.12
CA VAL A 265 1.95 1.25 18.65
C VAL A 265 2.24 -0.24 18.92
N GLN A 266 3.47 -0.70 18.77
CA GLN A 266 3.84 -2.10 19.07
C GLN A 266 3.67 -2.41 20.55
N ARG A 267 4.15 -1.52 21.43
CA ARG A 267 3.98 -1.68 22.88
C ARG A 267 2.50 -1.76 23.27
N ARG A 268 1.67 -0.85 22.73
CA ARG A 268 0.19 -0.88 22.92
C ARG A 268 -0.46 -2.16 22.40
N ARG A 269 -0.04 -2.66 21.22
CA ARG A 269 -0.52 -3.94 20.65
C ARG A 269 -0.18 -5.15 21.52
N LYS A 270 0.97 -5.15 22.20
CA LYS A 270 1.33 -6.19 23.19
C LYS A 270 0.38 -6.18 24.38
N GLU A 271 -0.11 -5.00 24.76
CA GLU A 271 -1.14 -4.79 25.79
C GLU A 271 -2.58 -5.01 25.28
N ARG A 272 -2.73 -5.50 24.02
CA ARG A 272 -3.99 -5.81 23.33
C ARG A 272 -4.81 -4.57 22.97
N GLU A 273 -4.16 -3.43 22.78
CA GLU A 273 -4.79 -2.24 22.22
C GLU A 273 -4.62 -2.16 20.70
N GLY A 274 -5.69 -1.71 20.02
CA GLY A 274 -5.72 -1.57 18.57
C GLY A 274 -5.87 -2.89 17.83
N GLU A 275 -6.34 -2.79 16.60
CA GLU A 275 -6.52 -3.93 15.71
C GLU A 275 -5.21 -4.31 15.02
N ARG A 276 -5.07 -5.60 14.71
CA ARG A 276 -3.93 -6.13 13.94
C ARG A 276 -4.29 -6.15 12.46
N PRO A 277 -3.36 -5.84 11.55
CA PRO A 277 -3.62 -5.91 10.12
C PRO A 277 -3.65 -7.34 9.56
N VAL A 278 -3.00 -8.30 10.24
CA VAL A 278 -2.88 -9.70 9.83
C VAL A 278 -3.02 -10.63 11.05
N PRO A 279 -3.44 -11.91 10.87
CA PRO A 279 -3.74 -12.81 11.99
C PRO A 279 -2.49 -13.16 12.81
N HIS A 280 -1.43 -13.60 12.12
CA HIS A 280 -0.13 -13.99 12.68
C HIS A 280 0.80 -12.78 12.95
N TYR A 281 0.27 -11.74 13.59
CA TYR A 281 0.89 -10.42 13.65
C TYR A 281 2.35 -10.40 14.13
N TRP A 282 2.66 -11.06 15.25
CA TRP A 282 4.01 -11.02 15.83
C TRP A 282 5.03 -11.78 14.98
N GLU A 283 4.65 -12.94 14.45
CA GLU A 283 5.48 -13.70 13.50
C GLU A 283 5.75 -12.88 12.24
N HIS A 284 4.72 -12.21 11.71
CA HIS A 284 4.84 -11.37 10.51
C HIS A 284 5.73 -10.16 10.75
N VAL A 285 5.50 -9.38 11.82
CA VAL A 285 6.28 -8.16 12.07
C VAL A 285 7.74 -8.47 12.37
N GLN A 286 8.03 -9.55 13.10
CA GLN A 286 9.42 -9.98 13.33
C GLN A 286 10.12 -10.37 12.02
N TRP A 287 9.44 -11.09 11.12
CA TRP A 287 9.98 -11.40 9.80
C TRP A 287 10.23 -10.16 8.94
N VAL A 288 9.27 -9.22 8.91
CA VAL A 288 9.41 -7.96 8.17
C VAL A 288 10.67 -7.20 8.58
N TRP A 289 10.98 -7.16 9.87
CA TRP A 289 12.09 -6.39 10.43
C TRP A 289 13.37 -7.21 10.66
N GLY A 290 13.41 -8.49 10.26
CA GLY A 290 14.60 -9.33 10.41
C GLY A 290 14.87 -9.85 11.83
N TYR A 291 13.84 -9.91 12.66
CA TYR A 291 13.85 -10.46 14.02
C TYR A 291 13.13 -11.83 14.08
N GLU A 292 13.03 -12.54 12.95
CA GLU A 292 12.37 -13.85 12.89
C GLU A 292 13.06 -14.85 13.83
N GLY A 293 12.28 -15.50 14.70
CA GLY A 293 12.79 -16.43 15.70
C GLY A 293 13.46 -15.78 16.93
N GLU A 294 13.65 -14.47 16.92
CA GLU A 294 14.19 -13.72 18.07
C GLU A 294 13.13 -13.54 19.17
N ILE A 295 13.58 -13.14 20.36
CA ILE A 295 12.70 -12.87 21.49
C ILE A 295 11.91 -11.59 21.23
N LEU A 296 10.60 -11.62 21.48
CA LEU A 296 9.70 -10.49 21.22
C LEU A 296 10.14 -9.20 21.91
N GLU A 297 10.71 -9.27 23.12
CA GLU A 297 11.20 -8.07 23.81
C GLU A 297 12.37 -7.40 23.08
N ASP A 298 13.31 -8.17 22.52
CA ASP A 298 14.45 -7.62 21.78
C ASP A 298 13.97 -6.87 20.52
N PHE A 299 12.95 -7.41 19.85
CA PHE A 299 12.28 -6.74 18.75
C PHE A 299 11.57 -5.45 19.20
N LEU A 300 10.87 -5.47 20.34
CA LEU A 300 10.16 -4.29 20.85
C LEU A 300 11.12 -3.18 21.30
N ASP A 301 12.26 -3.53 21.90
CA ASP A 301 13.31 -2.59 22.28
C ASP A 301 13.90 -1.90 21.04
N PHE A 302 14.08 -2.63 19.94
CA PHE A 302 14.42 -2.05 18.64
C PHE A 302 13.29 -1.18 18.09
N ALA A 303 12.05 -1.67 18.12
CA ALA A 303 10.89 -0.98 17.57
C ALA A 303 10.63 0.37 18.22
N ASP A 304 11.00 0.56 19.50
CA ASP A 304 10.92 1.85 20.20
C ASP A 304 11.68 2.98 19.47
N GLY A 305 12.68 2.65 18.63
CA GLY A 305 13.40 3.62 17.78
C GLY A 305 12.69 4.00 16.48
N VAL A 306 11.57 3.34 16.14
CA VAL A 306 10.81 3.58 14.90
C VAL A 306 9.76 4.67 15.15
N HIS A 307 10.19 5.93 15.10
CA HIS A 307 9.34 7.10 15.29
C HIS A 307 9.82 8.33 14.50
N LEU A 308 8.96 9.34 14.39
CA LEU A 308 9.23 10.59 13.69
C LEU A 308 9.57 11.78 14.61
N ASP A 309 9.72 11.56 15.93
CA ASP A 309 10.23 12.60 16.83
C ASP A 309 11.63 13.07 16.41
N GLY A 310 11.81 14.38 16.28
CA GLY A 310 13.07 14.93 15.77
C GLY A 310 13.22 14.88 14.25
N VAL A 311 12.22 14.35 13.53
CA VAL A 311 12.25 14.09 12.09
C VAL A 311 11.26 14.98 11.36
N VAL A 312 10.00 15.05 11.80
CA VAL A 312 8.95 15.80 11.07
C VAL A 312 9.27 17.28 10.93
N GLU A 313 9.87 17.91 11.94
CA GLU A 313 10.31 19.31 11.84
C GLU A 313 11.35 19.55 10.74
N LYS A 314 12.02 18.52 10.19
CA LYS A 314 12.99 18.69 9.10
C LYS A 314 12.34 18.67 7.72
N ILE A 315 11.03 18.38 7.62
CA ILE A 315 10.31 18.39 6.36
C ILE A 315 10.15 19.84 5.88
N SER A 316 10.68 20.12 4.69
CA SER A 316 10.75 21.47 4.10
C SER A 316 9.96 21.62 2.79
N VAL A 317 9.08 20.66 2.52
CA VAL A 317 8.23 20.57 1.31
C VAL A 317 6.76 20.54 1.73
N PRO A 318 5.80 20.85 0.84
CA PRO A 318 4.38 20.63 1.10
C PRO A 318 4.12 19.23 1.66
N PHE A 319 3.34 19.15 2.74
CA PHE A 319 3.09 17.94 3.48
C PHE A 319 1.59 17.78 3.76
N LEU A 320 0.99 16.77 3.14
CA LEU A 320 -0.37 16.34 3.45
C LEU A 320 -0.37 15.17 4.44
N ILE A 321 -1.22 15.28 5.45
CA ILE A 321 -1.55 14.19 6.36
C ILE A 321 -3.03 13.84 6.15
N ALA A 322 -3.29 12.66 5.58
CA ALA A 322 -4.62 12.12 5.36
C ALA A 322 -4.85 10.95 6.33
N HIS A 323 -5.90 11.01 7.16
CA HIS A 323 -6.11 10.03 8.23
C HIS A 323 -7.60 9.84 8.54
N GLY A 324 -8.00 8.65 8.95
CA GLY A 324 -9.38 8.36 9.37
C GLY A 324 -9.59 8.60 10.86
N GLU A 325 -10.71 9.19 11.27
CA GLU A 325 -10.97 9.44 12.70
C GLU A 325 -11.17 8.15 13.53
N ASN A 326 -11.52 7.04 12.86
CA ASN A 326 -11.68 5.72 13.44
C ASN A 326 -10.62 4.74 12.91
N ASP A 327 -9.41 5.21 12.66
CA ASP A 327 -8.32 4.29 12.35
C ASP A 327 -8.07 3.39 13.57
N ARG A 328 -8.57 2.16 13.49
CA ARG A 328 -8.46 1.15 14.56
C ARG A 328 -7.06 0.55 14.68
N GLN A 329 -6.19 0.78 13.70
CA GLN A 329 -4.82 0.27 13.73
C GLN A 329 -3.84 1.31 14.25
N ILE A 330 -4.02 2.57 13.83
CA ILE A 330 -3.11 3.69 14.11
C ILE A 330 -3.94 4.82 14.74
N PRO A 331 -3.70 5.17 16.01
CA PRO A 331 -4.42 6.25 16.69
C PRO A 331 -4.30 7.61 15.98
N VAL A 332 -5.43 8.31 15.85
CA VAL A 332 -5.54 9.64 15.20
C VAL A 332 -4.63 10.71 15.82
N GLU A 333 -4.26 10.56 17.10
CA GLU A 333 -3.30 11.44 17.78
C GLU A 333 -1.95 11.54 17.05
N TYR A 334 -1.53 10.49 16.33
CA TYR A 334 -0.31 10.51 15.55
C TYR A 334 -0.41 11.37 14.29
N ALA A 335 -1.61 11.50 13.70
CA ALA A 335 -1.84 12.44 12.61
C ALA A 335 -1.72 13.89 13.11
N HIS A 336 -2.32 14.21 14.27
CA HIS A 336 -2.19 15.52 14.91
C HIS A 336 -0.74 15.83 15.29
N ARG A 337 -0.02 14.87 15.88
CA ARG A 337 1.39 15.05 16.26
C ARG A 337 2.28 15.36 15.06
N SER A 338 2.12 14.62 13.95
CA SER A 338 2.83 14.93 12.70
C SER A 338 2.50 16.33 12.20
N PHE A 339 1.22 16.72 12.21
CA PHE A 339 0.81 18.05 11.76
C PHE A 339 1.44 19.16 12.61
N ASP A 340 1.38 19.02 13.93
CA ASP A 340 1.90 20.01 14.88
C ASP A 340 3.42 20.17 14.75
N GLN A 341 4.17 19.06 14.58
CA GLN A 341 5.63 19.07 14.41
C GLN A 341 6.11 19.55 13.03
N ALA A 342 5.26 19.53 11.99
CA ALA A 342 5.62 19.93 10.62
C ALA A 342 5.81 21.45 10.43
N VAL A 343 6.45 22.13 11.38
CA VAL A 343 6.58 23.59 11.47
C VAL A 343 7.39 24.22 10.34
N ASN A 344 8.25 23.46 9.67
CA ASN A 344 9.07 23.94 8.56
C ASN A 344 8.50 23.60 7.17
N SER A 345 7.36 22.90 7.11
CA SER A 345 6.67 22.67 5.84
C SER A 345 6.02 23.99 5.36
N PRO A 346 6.24 24.39 4.09
CA PRO A 346 5.63 25.60 3.53
C PRO A 346 4.12 25.48 3.30
N LYS A 347 3.58 24.26 3.29
CA LYS A 347 2.15 23.94 3.13
C LYS A 347 1.88 22.64 3.89
N ARG A 348 1.62 22.72 5.19
CA ARG A 348 1.15 21.58 5.99
C ARG A 348 -0.37 21.54 6.01
N GLU A 349 -0.94 20.39 5.72
CA GLU A 349 -2.38 20.17 5.76
C GLU A 349 -2.72 18.87 6.48
N LEU A 350 -3.79 18.89 7.26
CA LEU A 350 -4.33 17.73 7.96
C LEU A 350 -5.78 17.54 7.54
N ARG A 351 -6.06 16.41 6.91
CA ARG A 351 -7.41 15.95 6.58
C ARG A 351 -7.73 14.72 7.44
N ILE A 352 -8.66 14.91 8.39
CA ILE A 352 -9.27 13.81 9.15
C ILE A 352 -10.60 13.45 8.50
N PHE A 353 -10.76 12.24 7.99
CA PHE A 353 -12.00 11.72 7.41
C PHE A 353 -12.91 11.17 8.50
N THR A 354 -14.17 11.59 8.49
CA THR A 354 -15.14 11.24 9.54
C THR A 354 -15.96 10.00 9.18
N ARG A 355 -16.55 9.35 10.17
CA ARG A 355 -17.44 8.19 10.00
C ARG A 355 -18.68 8.54 9.17
N GLU A 356 -19.15 9.78 9.25
CA GLU A 356 -20.31 10.24 8.49
C GLU A 356 -19.98 10.38 6.98
N GLU A 357 -18.78 10.83 6.66
CA GLU A 357 -18.28 10.94 5.27
C GLU A 357 -17.88 9.58 4.67
N GLY A 358 -17.51 8.63 5.52
CA GLY A 358 -16.78 7.43 5.14
C GLY A 358 -15.28 7.71 4.95
N GLY A 359 -14.47 6.65 4.92
CA GLY A 359 -13.02 6.77 4.86
C GLY A 359 -12.38 6.97 6.25
N ALA A 360 -13.15 6.67 7.30
CA ALA A 360 -12.72 6.87 8.68
C ALA A 360 -11.84 5.74 9.21
N GLU A 361 -11.78 4.60 8.54
CA GLU A 361 -10.98 3.45 8.98
C GLU A 361 -9.52 3.58 8.55
N HIS A 362 -8.71 2.57 8.87
CA HIS A 362 -7.31 2.53 8.48
C HIS A 362 -7.15 2.76 6.97
N ILE A 363 -6.33 3.76 6.63
CA ILE A 363 -6.11 4.29 5.26
C ILE A 363 -7.41 4.59 4.48
N GLY A 364 -8.54 4.78 5.17
CA GLY A 364 -9.83 5.03 4.56
C GLY A 364 -10.41 3.86 3.76
N LEU A 365 -10.05 2.61 4.08
CA LEU A 365 -10.50 1.43 3.33
C LEU A 365 -12.02 1.29 3.25
N ASP A 366 -12.77 1.80 4.23
CA ASP A 366 -14.23 1.81 4.22
C ASP A 366 -14.85 2.73 3.17
N HIS A 367 -14.07 3.63 2.57
CA HIS A 367 -14.45 4.42 1.40
C HIS A 367 -13.20 4.81 0.59
N PHE A 368 -12.43 3.81 0.17
CA PHE A 368 -11.09 4.04 -0.40
C PHE A 368 -11.08 4.97 -1.63
N PRO A 369 -12.03 4.87 -2.59
CA PRO A 369 -12.07 5.78 -3.74
C PRO A 369 -12.14 7.26 -3.34
N TYR A 370 -13.00 7.61 -2.39
CA TYR A 370 -13.14 9.00 -1.93
C TYR A 370 -11.85 9.55 -1.33
N VAL A 371 -11.16 8.77 -0.51
CA VAL A 371 -9.88 9.19 0.10
C VAL A 371 -8.78 9.28 -0.96
N SER A 372 -8.74 8.33 -1.90
CA SER A 372 -7.82 8.30 -3.03
C SER A 372 -7.97 9.54 -3.92
N GLU A 373 -9.20 9.88 -4.30
CA GLU A 373 -9.53 11.05 -5.13
C GLU A 373 -9.08 12.35 -4.45
N PHE A 374 -9.40 12.53 -3.15
CA PHE A 374 -8.98 13.70 -2.39
C PHE A 374 -7.45 13.87 -2.39
N ILE A 375 -6.71 12.77 -2.16
CA ILE A 375 -5.25 12.81 -2.14
C ILE A 375 -4.71 13.12 -3.55
N ALA A 376 -5.27 12.50 -4.59
CA ALA A 376 -4.84 12.73 -5.96
C ALA A 376 -5.09 14.19 -6.41
N ASP A 377 -6.23 14.78 -6.03
CA ASP A 377 -6.53 16.20 -6.22
C ASP A 377 -5.51 17.08 -5.51
N TRP A 378 -5.24 16.82 -4.23
CA TRP A 378 -4.28 17.60 -3.46
C TRP A 378 -2.87 17.55 -4.07
N VAL A 379 -2.44 16.38 -4.55
CA VAL A 379 -1.14 16.22 -5.22
C VAL A 379 -1.11 17.03 -6.52
N ALA A 380 -2.16 16.94 -7.35
CA ALA A 380 -2.24 17.69 -8.60
C ALA A 380 -2.23 19.21 -8.38
N ASP A 381 -3.04 19.70 -7.45
CA ASP A 381 -3.09 21.12 -7.09
C ASP A 381 -1.74 21.60 -6.57
N THR A 382 -1.09 20.81 -5.71
CA THR A 382 0.20 21.18 -5.13
C THR A 382 1.32 21.21 -6.17
N PHE A 383 1.36 20.27 -7.12
CA PHE A 383 2.29 20.36 -8.24
C PHE A 383 2.00 21.58 -9.13
N GLY A 384 0.72 21.89 -9.40
CA GLY A 384 0.32 23.09 -10.14
C GLY A 384 0.73 24.39 -9.45
N GLU A 385 0.59 24.48 -8.13
CA GLU A 385 1.06 25.61 -7.32
C GLU A 385 2.59 25.78 -7.36
N LEU A 386 3.34 24.68 -7.38
CA LEU A 386 4.80 24.71 -7.51
C LEU A 386 5.23 25.20 -8.90
N ASP A 387 4.47 24.85 -9.95
CA ASP A 387 4.69 25.37 -11.32
C ASP A 387 4.46 26.88 -11.42
N GLY A 388 3.47 27.41 -10.70
CA GLY A 388 3.16 28.85 -10.68
C GLY A 388 4.14 29.72 -9.88
N LYS A 389 5.08 29.13 -9.12
CA LYS A 389 6.07 29.85 -8.29
C LYS A 389 7.44 30.01 -8.95
N GLY A 390 7.62 29.50 -10.18
CA GLY A 390 8.88 29.43 -10.92
C GLY A 390 9.23 30.66 -11.75
#